data_AF-A0A2R6EQR0-F1
#
_entry.id   AF-A0A2R6EQR0-F1
#
_cell.length_a   1.000
_cell.length_b   1.000
_cell.length_c   1.000
_cell.angle_alpha   90.00
_cell.angle_beta   90.00
_cell.angle_gamma   90.00
#
_symmetry.space_group_name_H-M   'P 1'
#
loop_
_entity.id
_entity.type
_entity.pdbx_description
1 polymer ?
#
loop_
_entity_poly.entity_id
_entity_poly.type
_entity_poly.pdbx_seq_one_letter_code
_entity_poly.pdbx_strand_id
1 'polypeptide(L)'
;MATVIVVILTAAMFFGNFSFDSEQTEKPEPEIAFDYTDNPDSADALFIRHREGARINPMQLTVRVEGATCTGDIDPNGEYGAHEEFGLAEDNWVSPGMALVVDDDNPTQLCGEGEFSLDGATVTLLWENPEGEYETIDRWQN
;
A
#
# COMPACT_ATOMS: atom_id res chain seq x y z
N MET A 1 24.54 2.02 4.96
CA MET A 1 24.08 0.70 4.52
C MET A 1 22.96 0.29 5.46
N ALA A 2 21.73 0.67 5.13
CA ALA A 2 20.56 0.31 5.93
C ALA A 2 20.12 -1.11 5.55
N THR A 3 19.81 -1.91 6.56
CA THR A 3 19.31 -3.27 6.42
C THR A 3 17.79 -3.21 6.32
N VAL A 4 17.23 -3.64 5.19
CA VAL A 4 15.78 -3.79 5.02
C VAL A 4 15.32 -4.95 5.92
N ILE A 5 14.37 -4.68 6.82
CA ILE A 5 13.72 -5.70 7.64
C ILE A 5 12.30 -5.90 7.10
N VAL A 6 12.11 -6.95 6.31
CA VAL A 6 10.78 -7.46 5.98
C VAL A 6 10.29 -8.27 7.17
N VAL A 7 9.33 -7.74 7.95
CA VAL A 7 8.70 -8.49 9.04
C VAL A 7 7.58 -9.36 8.47
N ILE A 8 7.87 -10.65 8.27
CA ILE A 8 6.85 -11.65 7.90
C ILE A 8 6.21 -12.18 9.19
N LEU A 9 5.01 -11.68 9.53
CA LEU A 9 4.17 -12.31 10.55
C LEU A 9 3.43 -13.49 9.89
N THR A 10 3.92 -14.72 10.10
CA THR A 10 3.35 -15.93 9.52
C THR A 10 2.01 -16.31 10.17
N ALA A 11 0.91 -15.73 9.67
CA ALA A 11 -0.43 -16.28 9.85
C ALA A 11 -0.74 -17.21 8.66
N ALA A 12 -0.62 -18.53 8.88
CA ALA A 12 -0.98 -19.51 7.86
C ALA A 12 -2.50 -19.53 7.66
N MET A 13 -2.99 -18.91 6.59
CA MET A 13 -4.38 -19.04 6.14
C MET A 13 -4.44 -19.84 4.82
N PHE A 14 -5.05 -21.02 4.91
CA PHE A 14 -5.42 -21.85 3.76
C PHE A 14 -6.67 -21.28 3.09
N PHE A 15 -6.56 -20.88 1.82
CA PHE A 15 -7.71 -20.60 0.96
C PHE A 15 -7.63 -21.48 -0.29
N GLY A 16 -8.76 -22.12 -0.60
CA GLY A 16 -8.87 -23.18 -1.60
C GLY A 16 -8.77 -22.69 -3.04
N ASN A 17 -8.36 -23.63 -3.89
CA ASN A 17 -8.52 -23.69 -5.35
C ASN A 17 -8.20 -22.39 -6.12
N PHE A 18 -6.92 -22.10 -6.38
CA PHE A 18 -6.51 -20.98 -7.23
C PHE A 18 -5.91 -21.46 -8.55
N SER A 19 -6.53 -20.98 -9.64
CA SER A 19 -5.90 -20.83 -10.95
C SER A 19 -4.73 -19.86 -10.79
N PHE A 20 -3.57 -20.18 -11.36
CA PHE A 20 -2.44 -19.27 -11.51
C PHE A 20 -2.69 -18.29 -12.68
N ASP A 21 -3.89 -17.72 -12.77
CA ASP A 21 -4.07 -16.56 -13.64
C ASP A 21 -3.40 -15.38 -12.96
N SER A 22 -2.49 -14.75 -13.69
CA SER A 22 -1.73 -13.57 -13.25
C SER A 22 -2.61 -12.32 -13.13
N GLU A 23 -3.91 -12.42 -13.38
CA GLU A 23 -4.87 -11.33 -13.39
C GLU A 23 -6.17 -11.76 -12.69
N GLN A 24 -6.63 -10.95 -11.73
CA GLN A 24 -7.92 -11.09 -11.06
C GLN A 24 -9.01 -10.48 -11.92
N THR A 25 -10.05 -11.26 -12.19
CA THR A 25 -11.20 -10.81 -13.00
C THR A 25 -12.30 -10.15 -12.18
N GLU A 26 -12.28 -10.31 -10.86
CA GLU A 26 -13.26 -9.76 -9.93
C GLU A 26 -12.54 -8.98 -8.84
N LYS A 27 -13.16 -7.88 -8.40
CA LYS A 27 -12.60 -7.05 -7.32
C LYS A 27 -12.45 -7.88 -6.06
N PRO A 28 -11.26 -7.95 -5.45
CA PRO A 28 -11.07 -8.64 -4.19
C PRO A 28 -11.79 -7.89 -3.06
N GLU A 29 -12.31 -8.65 -2.10
CA GLU A 29 -12.91 -8.14 -0.87
C GLU A 29 -11.99 -8.46 0.33
N PRO A 30 -10.88 -7.71 0.53
CA PRO A 30 -10.04 -7.82 1.71
C PRO A 30 -10.61 -7.02 2.89
N GLU A 31 -10.28 -7.44 4.11
CA GLU A 31 -10.41 -6.58 5.29
C GLU A 31 -9.11 -5.79 5.46
N ILE A 32 -9.17 -4.47 5.28
CA ILE A 32 -8.03 -3.57 5.43
C ILE A 32 -8.11 -2.82 6.76
N ALA A 33 -6.97 -2.57 7.36
CA ALA A 33 -6.85 -1.69 8.51
C ALA A 33 -5.72 -0.69 8.31
N PHE A 34 -5.94 0.52 8.80
CA PHE A 34 -4.99 1.62 8.73
C PHE A 34 -4.49 1.97 10.11
N ASP A 35 -3.18 1.86 10.32
CA ASP A 35 -2.54 2.30 11.56
C ASP A 35 -1.64 3.51 11.25
N TYR A 36 -2.14 4.69 11.61
CA TYR A 36 -1.42 5.96 11.46
C TYR A 36 -0.61 6.28 12.71
N THR A 37 0.62 6.74 12.50
CA THR A 37 1.48 7.29 13.55
C THR A 37 1.88 8.70 13.15
N ASP A 38 1.35 9.68 13.88
CA ASP A 38 1.80 11.07 13.87
C ASP A 38 3.15 11.14 14.61
N ASN A 39 4.19 11.57 13.92
CA ASN A 39 5.52 11.73 14.51
C ASN A 39 5.96 13.20 14.38
N PRO A 40 5.69 14.07 15.36
CA PRO A 40 6.02 15.50 15.24
C PRO A 40 7.53 15.80 15.21
N ASP A 41 8.37 14.82 15.58
CA ASP A 41 9.82 14.93 15.56
C ASP A 41 10.47 14.14 14.39
N SER A 42 9.68 13.48 13.53
CA SER A 42 10.15 12.72 12.37
C SER A 42 9.11 12.68 11.24
N ALA A 43 9.24 11.78 10.26
CA ALA A 43 8.21 11.59 9.24
C ALA A 43 6.99 10.84 9.78
N ASP A 44 5.81 11.24 9.33
CA ASP A 44 4.57 10.49 9.53
C ASP A 44 4.65 9.11 8.87
N ALA A 45 3.95 8.13 9.45
CA ALA A 45 3.87 6.79 8.88
C ALA A 45 2.45 6.23 8.92
N LEU A 46 2.04 5.61 7.81
CA LEU A 46 0.76 4.91 7.68
C LEU A 46 0.99 3.45 7.27
N PHE A 47 0.56 2.52 8.11
CA PHE A 47 0.55 1.09 7.79
C PHE A 47 -0.82 0.69 7.26
N ILE A 48 -0.86 0.19 6.02
CA ILE A 48 -2.04 -0.38 5.38
C ILE A 48 -1.95 -1.91 5.51
N ARG A 49 -2.68 -2.48 6.46
CA ARG A 49 -2.62 -3.91 6.80
C ARG A 49 -3.75 -4.69 6.15
N HIS A 50 -3.39 -5.78 5.48
CA HIS A 50 -4.36 -6.81 5.07
C HIS A 50 -4.60 -7.75 6.25
N ARG A 51 -5.80 -7.71 6.84
CA ARG A 51 -6.13 -8.53 8.03
C ARG A 51 -6.63 -9.90 7.63
N GLU A 52 -7.65 -9.94 6.79
CA GLU A 52 -8.41 -11.13 6.40
C GLU A 52 -9.01 -10.96 5.00
N GLY A 53 -9.63 -12.00 4.47
CA GLY A 53 -10.37 -11.94 3.20
C GLY A 53 -9.53 -12.29 1.96
N ALA A 54 -9.98 -11.80 0.80
CA ALA A 54 -9.40 -12.16 -0.48
C ALA A 54 -7.99 -11.57 -0.66
N ARG A 55 -7.09 -12.34 -1.28
CA ARG A 55 -5.77 -11.83 -1.67
C ARG A 55 -5.90 -10.87 -2.84
N ILE A 56 -4.94 -9.96 -2.97
CA ILE A 56 -4.90 -8.95 -4.02
C ILE A 56 -3.66 -9.19 -4.88
N ASN A 57 -3.84 -9.19 -6.18
CA ASN A 57 -2.76 -9.24 -7.14
C ASN A 57 -1.98 -7.90 -7.10
N PRO A 58 -0.66 -7.91 -6.85
CA PRO A 58 0.13 -6.69 -6.77
C PRO A 58 0.17 -5.92 -8.10
N MET A 59 -0.07 -6.59 -9.23
CA MET A 59 -0.16 -5.95 -10.55
C MET A 59 -1.43 -5.11 -10.73
N GLN A 60 -2.44 -5.32 -9.91
CA GLN A 60 -3.74 -4.64 -9.98
C GLN A 60 -4.01 -3.82 -8.71
N LEU A 61 -3.00 -3.58 -7.89
CA LEU A 61 -3.14 -2.84 -6.63
C LEU A 61 -2.35 -1.54 -6.72
N THR A 62 -3.07 -0.43 -6.54
CA THR A 62 -2.49 0.92 -6.54
C THR A 62 -2.87 1.64 -5.26
N VAL A 63 -1.90 2.30 -4.64
CA VAL A 63 -2.09 3.20 -3.51
C VAL A 63 -2.07 4.62 -4.05
N ARG A 64 -3.20 5.33 -3.95
CA ARG A 64 -3.26 6.77 -4.28
C ARG A 64 -3.13 7.60 -3.01
N VAL A 65 -2.17 8.52 -3.00
CA VAL A 65 -1.93 9.48 -1.92
C VAL A 65 -2.31 10.88 -2.40
N GLU A 66 -3.19 11.56 -1.67
CA GLU A 66 -3.66 12.91 -1.95
C GLU A 66 -3.62 13.77 -0.69
N GLY A 67 -3.21 15.04 -0.80
CA GLY A 67 -3.15 15.96 0.34
C GLY A 67 -1.96 15.74 1.29
N ALA A 68 -1.05 14.82 0.99
CA ALA A 68 0.21 14.68 1.74
C ALA A 68 1.13 15.88 1.46
N THR A 69 1.96 16.22 2.43
CA THR A 69 2.91 17.34 2.30
C THR A 69 4.33 16.89 2.62
N CYS A 70 5.29 17.52 1.93
CA CYS A 70 6.71 17.40 2.21
C CYS A 70 7.28 18.81 2.15
N THR A 71 8.12 19.18 3.12
CA THR A 71 8.79 20.51 3.11
C THR A 71 9.97 20.58 2.13
N GLY A 72 10.36 19.43 1.57
CA GLY A 72 11.35 19.28 0.52
C GLY A 72 10.87 19.60 -0.89
N ASP A 73 11.69 19.23 -1.87
CA ASP A 73 11.43 19.47 -3.30
C ASP A 73 10.60 18.35 -3.98
N ILE A 74 10.30 17.26 -3.27
CA ILE A 74 9.54 16.12 -3.79
C ILE A 74 8.06 16.27 -3.42
N ASP A 75 7.18 16.10 -4.39
CA ASP A 75 5.73 16.02 -4.16
C ASP A 75 5.37 14.57 -3.78
N PRO A 76 4.85 14.33 -2.56
CA PRO A 76 4.50 12.99 -2.11
C PRO A 76 3.13 12.51 -2.63
N ASN A 77 2.41 13.34 -3.39
CA ASN A 77 1.10 12.99 -3.92
C ASN A 77 1.23 12.25 -5.26
N GLY A 78 0.42 11.21 -5.45
CA GLY A 78 0.48 10.39 -6.65
C GLY A 78 -0.22 9.05 -6.52
N GLU A 79 -0.03 8.24 -7.55
CA GLU A 79 -0.45 6.84 -7.61
C GLU A 79 0.79 5.96 -7.59
N TYR A 80 0.80 4.99 -6.69
CA TYR A 80 1.93 4.11 -6.44
C TYR A 80 1.46 2.66 -6.54
N GLY A 81 1.88 1.97 -7.59
CA GLY A 81 1.61 0.57 -7.82
C GLY A 81 2.34 -0.33 -6.81
N ALA A 82 1.64 -1.37 -6.35
CA ALA A 82 2.19 -2.30 -5.38
C ALA A 82 3.37 -3.11 -5.97
N HIS A 83 3.38 -3.35 -7.28
CA HIS A 83 4.51 -3.99 -7.97
C HIS A 83 5.68 -3.02 -8.22
N GLU A 84 5.42 -1.90 -8.89
CA GLU A 84 6.47 -1.02 -9.41
C GLU A 84 7.14 -0.21 -8.30
N GLU A 85 6.36 0.47 -7.45
CA GLU A 85 6.89 1.35 -6.42
C GLU A 85 7.07 0.65 -5.07
N PHE A 86 6.12 -0.18 -4.61
CA PHE A 86 6.32 -0.95 -3.36
C PHE A 86 7.24 -2.18 -3.55
N GLY A 87 7.60 -2.52 -4.78
CA GLY A 87 8.55 -3.59 -5.09
C GLY A 87 8.04 -5.01 -4.79
N LEU A 88 6.73 -5.22 -4.72
CA LEU A 88 6.18 -6.57 -4.56
C LEU A 88 6.33 -7.35 -5.87
N ALA A 89 6.93 -8.54 -5.83
CA ALA A 89 7.01 -9.40 -7.01
C ALA A 89 5.62 -9.78 -7.55
N GLU A 90 5.50 -10.00 -8.86
CA GLU A 90 4.23 -10.33 -9.53
C GLU A 90 3.53 -11.56 -8.93
N ASP A 91 4.31 -12.53 -8.41
CA ASP A 91 3.83 -13.74 -7.77
C ASP A 91 3.59 -13.59 -6.25
N ASN A 92 3.93 -12.44 -5.66
CA ASN A 92 3.78 -12.15 -4.24
C ASN A 92 2.46 -11.43 -3.95
N TRP A 93 1.37 -12.20 -4.01
CA TRP A 93 0.01 -11.71 -3.75
C TRP A 93 -0.13 -11.11 -2.35
N VAL A 94 -0.69 -9.90 -2.27
CA VAL A 94 -0.99 -9.23 -1.01
C VAL A 94 -2.02 -10.04 -0.25
N SER A 95 -1.60 -10.60 0.87
CA SER A 95 -2.32 -11.62 1.62
C SER A 95 -2.51 -11.21 3.08
N PRO A 96 -3.44 -11.85 3.81
CA PRO A 96 -3.60 -11.67 5.25
C PRO A 96 -2.26 -11.73 6.00
N GLY A 97 -2.01 -10.72 6.83
CA GLY A 97 -0.78 -10.56 7.60
C GLY A 97 0.30 -9.69 6.93
N MET A 98 0.11 -9.29 5.67
CA MET A 98 0.98 -8.34 4.99
C MET A 98 0.59 -6.89 5.28
N ALA A 99 1.55 -5.98 5.18
CA ALA A 99 1.33 -4.55 5.31
C ALA A 99 2.11 -3.79 4.23
N LEU A 100 1.47 -2.78 3.64
CA LEU A 100 2.12 -1.73 2.87
C LEU A 100 2.38 -0.55 3.80
N VAL A 101 3.48 0.18 3.59
CA VAL A 101 3.86 1.33 4.42
C VAL A 101 3.99 2.55 3.54
N VAL A 102 3.31 3.63 3.93
CA VAL A 102 3.47 4.96 3.34
C VAL A 102 4.18 5.83 4.38
N ASP A 103 5.42 6.20 4.08
CA ASP A 103 6.27 7.08 4.90
C ASP A 103 7.18 7.93 3.98
N ASP A 104 8.18 8.62 4.52
CA ASP A 104 9.07 9.46 3.74
C ASP A 104 9.94 8.71 2.72
N ASP A 105 10.22 7.42 2.98
CA ASP A 105 11.07 6.56 2.17
C ASP A 105 10.29 5.55 1.31
N ASN A 106 9.01 5.30 1.60
CA ASN A 106 8.17 4.28 0.98
C ASN A 106 6.82 4.84 0.50
N PRO A 107 6.31 4.40 -0.68
CA PRO A 107 6.78 3.28 -1.49
C PRO A 107 8.06 3.54 -2.30
N THR A 108 8.24 4.79 -2.73
CA THR A 108 9.51 5.32 -3.17
C THR A 108 9.87 6.47 -2.25
N GLN A 109 11.02 7.11 -2.45
CA GLN A 109 11.38 8.31 -1.71
C GLN A 109 10.32 9.40 -1.94
N LEU A 110 9.38 9.53 -0.99
CA LEU A 110 8.27 10.49 -1.02
C LEU A 110 8.70 11.85 -0.48
N CYS A 111 9.67 11.87 0.43
CA CYS A 111 10.25 13.09 0.97
C CYS A 111 11.75 12.90 1.24
N GLY A 112 12.60 13.34 0.31
CA GLY A 112 14.04 13.05 0.39
C GLY A 112 14.81 13.89 1.39
N GLU A 113 14.62 15.21 1.34
CA GLU A 113 15.07 16.14 2.38
C GLU A 113 13.84 16.92 2.83
N GLY A 114 13.48 16.87 4.12
CA GLY A 114 12.31 17.60 4.62
C GLY A 114 11.57 16.85 5.72
N GLU A 115 10.37 17.33 6.00
CA GLU A 115 9.43 16.78 6.96
C GLU A 115 8.20 16.32 6.17
N PHE A 116 7.99 15.00 6.16
CA PHE A 116 6.85 14.36 5.53
C PHE A 116 5.67 14.32 6.50
N SER A 117 4.52 14.82 6.07
CA SER A 117 3.30 14.81 6.86
C SER A 117 2.11 14.31 6.06
N LEU A 118 1.30 13.49 6.73
CA LEU A 118 0.01 12.98 6.27
C LEU A 118 -1.16 13.72 6.93
N ASP A 119 -0.93 14.88 7.55
CA ASP A 119 -2.00 15.72 8.10
C ASP A 119 -2.90 16.24 6.96
N GLY A 120 -4.20 15.98 7.08
CA GLY A 120 -5.20 16.27 6.04
C GLY A 120 -5.08 15.41 4.77
N ALA A 121 -4.26 14.37 4.76
CA ALA A 121 -4.09 13.48 3.62
C ALA A 121 -5.22 12.44 3.51
N THR A 122 -5.43 11.97 2.29
CA THR A 122 -6.29 10.84 1.95
C THR A 122 -5.44 9.79 1.25
N VAL A 123 -5.48 8.56 1.77
CA VAL A 123 -4.83 7.41 1.14
C VAL A 123 -5.89 6.42 0.69
N THR A 124 -6.01 6.21 -0.62
CA THR A 124 -7.02 5.34 -1.21
C THR A 124 -6.36 4.10 -1.80
N LEU A 125 -6.87 2.93 -1.42
CA LEU A 125 -6.48 1.66 -2.00
C LEU A 125 -7.36 1.36 -3.21
N LEU A 126 -6.75 1.25 -4.39
CA LEU A 126 -7.41 1.07 -5.67
C LEU A 126 -7.09 -0.30 -6.25
N TRP A 127 -8.11 -0.94 -6.82
CA TRP A 127 -7.99 -2.13 -7.64
C TRP A 127 -8.23 -1.78 -9.10
N GLU A 128 -7.33 -2.19 -9.99
CA GLU A 128 -7.50 -2.06 -11.44
C GLU A 128 -8.17 -3.32 -12.00
N ASN A 129 -9.34 -3.16 -12.62
CA ASN A 129 -10.04 -4.27 -13.27
C ASN A 129 -9.35 -4.64 -14.60
N PRO A 130 -9.67 -5.80 -15.21
CA PRO A 130 -9.09 -6.20 -16.50
C PRO A 130 -9.36 -5.26 -17.68
N GLU A 131 -10.29 -4.31 -17.53
CA GLU A 131 -10.59 -3.28 -18.52
C GLU A 131 -9.75 -2.00 -18.34
N GLY A 132 -8.92 -1.95 -17.29
CA GLY A 132 -8.09 -0.79 -16.93
C GLY A 132 -8.80 0.28 -16.12
N GLU A 133 -9.96 -0.03 -15.54
CA GLU A 133 -10.72 0.89 -14.69
C GLU A 133 -10.41 0.67 -13.20
N TYR A 134 -10.25 1.77 -12.47
CA TYR A 134 -9.99 1.72 -11.04
C TYR A 134 -11.27 1.68 -10.20
N GLU A 135 -11.31 0.74 -9.27
CA GLU A 135 -12.31 0.68 -8.21
C GLU A 135 -11.65 0.85 -6.83
N THR A 136 -12.32 1.55 -5.92
CA THR A 136 -11.85 1.65 -4.53
C THR A 136 -12.11 0.34 -3.78
N ILE A 137 -11.05 -0.16 -3.12
CA ILE A 137 -11.12 -1.21 -2.11
C ILE A 137 -11.44 -0.58 -0.76
N ASP A 138 -10.59 0.33 -0.29
CA ASP A 138 -10.73 1.01 0.99
C ASP A 138 -10.03 2.38 0.97
N ARG A 139 -10.31 3.21 1.97
CA ARG A 139 -9.76 4.55 2.08
C ARG A 139 -9.50 4.93 3.53
N TRP A 140 -8.33 5.51 3.75
CA TRP A 140 -8.00 6.25 4.96
C TRP A 140 -8.05 7.76 4.72
N GLN A 141 -8.48 8.49 5.73
CA GLN A 141 -8.53 9.95 5.73
C GLN A 141 -8.13 10.45 7.12
N ASN A 142 -7.19 11.40 7.17
CA ASN A 142 -6.80 12.13 8.37
C ASN A 142 -7.64 13.41 8.53
#